data_AF-A0A2N3CQ74-F1
#
_entry.id   AF-A0A2N3CQ74-F1
#
_cell.length_a   1.000
_cell.length_b   1.000
_cell.length_c   1.000
_cell.angle_alpha   90.00
_cell.angle_beta   90.00
_cell.angle_gamma   90.00
#
_symmetry.space_group_name_H-M   'P 1'
#
loop_
_entity.id
_entity.type
_entity.pdbx_description
1 polymer ?
#
loop_
_entity_poly.entity_id
_entity_poly.type
_entity_poly.pdbx_seq_one_letter_code
_entity_poly.pdbx_strand_id
1 'polypeptide(L)'
;MEQARAFGVPPGDLDALAARREEPHEGVWRQNVPAVLAFLAVASQWRVVAGGMGGIAVIGLDYTGVRCGLAAAGIRVTPAIWAGLQVMEAEAVRAMNGRAG
;
A
#
# COMPACT_ATOMS: atom_id res chain seq x y z
N MET A 1 15.81 -0.67 30.75
CA MET A 1 16.95 -1.61 30.67
C MET A 1 16.62 -3.01 31.23
N GLU A 2 15.78 -3.11 32.26
CA GLU A 2 15.46 -4.40 32.93
C GLU A 2 14.63 -5.38 32.07
N GLN A 3 13.79 -4.88 31.17
CA GLN A 3 12.92 -5.70 30.30
C GLN A 3 13.66 -6.47 29.18
N ALA A 4 14.87 -6.06 28.81
CA ALA A 4 15.63 -6.70 27.71
C ALA A 4 16.31 -8.02 28.15
N ARG A 5 16.64 -8.16 29.44
CA ARG A 5 17.24 -9.39 29.97
C ARG A 5 16.27 -10.56 30.03
N ALA A 6 14.97 -10.30 30.21
CA ALA A 6 13.94 -11.33 30.26
C ALA A 6 13.81 -12.15 28.96
N PHE A 7 14.26 -11.58 27.83
CA PHE A 7 14.24 -12.22 26.51
C PHE A 7 15.64 -12.69 26.04
N GLY A 8 16.66 -12.65 26.90
CA GLY A 8 17.99 -13.19 26.58
C GLY A 8 18.81 -12.36 25.59
N VAL A 9 18.48 -11.09 25.35
CA VAL A 9 19.21 -10.22 24.41
C VAL A 9 20.46 -9.64 25.10
N PRO A 10 21.68 -9.92 24.60
CA PRO A 10 22.90 -9.33 25.14
C PRO A 10 22.88 -7.79 25.05
N PRO A 11 23.41 -7.08 26.05
CA PRO A 11 23.38 -5.61 26.10
C PRO A 11 24.15 -4.90 24.96
N GLY A 12 24.93 -5.62 24.14
CA GLY A 12 25.60 -5.08 22.96
C GLY A 12 24.81 -5.19 21.65
N ASP A 13 23.70 -5.92 21.62
CA ASP A 13 22.93 -6.16 20.38
C ASP A 13 21.87 -5.09 20.11
N LEU A 14 21.44 -4.33 21.13
CA LEU A 14 20.34 -3.37 20.96
C LEU A 14 20.74 -2.17 20.10
N ASP A 15 21.94 -1.64 20.27
CA ASP A 15 22.44 -0.52 19.46
C ASP A 15 22.69 -0.96 18.01
N ALA A 16 23.15 -2.19 17.80
CA ALA A 16 23.33 -2.78 16.47
C ALA A 16 21.98 -3.08 15.77
N LEU A 17 20.95 -3.52 16.52
CA LEU A 17 19.59 -3.67 15.99
C LEU A 17 18.94 -2.32 15.67
N ALA A 18 19.18 -1.29 16.49
CA ALA A 18 18.68 0.06 16.25
C ALA A 18 19.29 0.65 14.98
N ALA A 19 20.61 0.49 14.77
CA ALA A 19 21.29 0.92 13.56
C ALA A 19 20.79 0.20 12.29
N ARG A 20 20.41 -1.09 12.39
CA ARG A 20 19.78 -1.84 11.26
C ARG A 20 18.39 -1.34 10.90
N ARG A 21 17.71 -0.61 11.79
CA ARG A 21 16.34 -0.11 11.60
C ARG A 21 16.27 1.18 10.77
N GLU A 22 17.40 1.89 10.65
CA GLU A 22 17.50 3.14 9.89
C GLU A 22 17.74 2.93 8.39
N GLU A 23 18.09 1.72 7.97
CA GLU A 23 18.14 1.36 6.55
C GLU A 23 16.70 1.36 5.99
N PRO A 24 16.40 2.22 5.00
CA PRO A 24 15.10 2.19 4.34
C PRO A 24 14.90 0.80 3.74
N HIS A 25 13.89 0.08 4.20
CA HIS A 25 13.53 -1.19 3.58
C HIS A 25 13.05 -0.91 2.14
N GLU A 26 13.92 -1.18 1.17
CA GLU A 26 13.58 -1.13 -0.26
C GLU A 26 12.81 -2.40 -0.64
N GLY A 27 11.52 -2.26 -0.99
CA GLY A 27 10.71 -3.35 -1.53
C GLY A 27 9.35 -3.56 -0.86
N VAL A 28 8.66 -4.62 -1.30
CA VAL A 28 7.32 -5.00 -0.82
C VAL A 28 7.45 -6.27 0.04
N TRP A 29 6.89 -6.23 1.26
CA TRP A 29 6.77 -7.43 2.09
C TRP A 29 6.07 -8.56 1.33
N ARG A 30 6.59 -9.79 1.40
CA ARG A 30 6.12 -10.93 0.59
C ARG A 30 4.60 -11.11 0.65
N GLN A 31 3.99 -10.95 1.82
CA GLN A 31 2.53 -11.07 1.99
C GLN A 31 1.72 -10.01 1.22
N ASN A 32 2.32 -8.86 0.91
CA ASN A 32 1.66 -7.75 0.21
C ASN A 32 1.88 -7.79 -1.31
N VAL A 33 2.82 -8.59 -1.81
CA VAL A 33 3.12 -8.71 -3.24
C VAL A 33 1.86 -9.00 -4.08
N PRO A 34 0.96 -9.94 -3.70
CA PRO A 34 -0.26 -10.18 -4.47
C PRO A 34 -1.18 -8.96 -4.58
N ALA A 35 -1.31 -8.17 -3.51
CA ALA A 35 -2.12 -6.96 -3.50
C ALA A 35 -1.50 -5.86 -4.37
N VAL A 36 -0.17 -5.68 -4.30
CA VAL A 36 0.55 -4.73 -5.15
C VAL A 36 0.41 -5.07 -6.62
N LEU A 37 0.59 -6.34 -7.00
CA LEU A 37 0.42 -6.76 -8.39
C LEU A 37 -1.03 -6.59 -8.88
N ALA A 38 -2.02 -6.89 -8.03
CA ALA A 38 -3.43 -6.66 -8.34
C ALA A 38 -3.72 -5.17 -8.55
N PHE A 39 -3.20 -4.29 -7.68
CA PHE A 39 -3.34 -2.84 -7.83
C PHE A 39 -2.70 -2.33 -9.12
N LEU A 40 -1.46 -2.74 -9.42
CA LEU A 40 -0.75 -2.34 -10.63
C LEU A 40 -1.49 -2.76 -11.91
N ALA A 41 -2.15 -3.93 -11.91
CA ALA A 41 -2.95 -4.39 -13.05
C ALA A 41 -4.15 -3.49 -13.37
N VAL A 42 -4.64 -2.71 -12.40
CA VAL A 42 -5.83 -1.86 -12.53
C VAL A 42 -5.58 -0.39 -12.20
N ALA A 43 -4.32 0.02 -12.08
CA ALA A 43 -3.91 1.37 -11.64
C ALA A 43 -4.28 2.48 -12.64
N SER A 44 -4.90 2.16 -13.77
CA SER A 44 -5.45 3.11 -14.73
C SER A 44 -6.95 3.38 -14.55
N GLN A 45 -7.64 2.59 -13.72
CA GLN A 45 -9.11 2.59 -13.62
C GLN A 45 -9.61 3.63 -12.60
N TRP A 46 -9.20 4.89 -12.75
CA TRP A 46 -9.58 5.96 -11.82
C TRP A 46 -10.92 6.61 -12.18
N ARG A 47 -11.71 6.93 -11.14
CA ARG A 47 -12.79 7.89 -11.21
C ARG A 47 -12.28 9.26 -10.81
N VAL A 48 -12.58 10.24 -11.65
CA VAL A 48 -12.27 11.65 -11.43
C VAL A 48 -13.54 12.47 -11.48
N VAL A 49 -13.56 13.55 -10.71
CA VAL A 49 -14.61 14.56 -10.77
C VAL A 49 -14.00 15.90 -11.11
N ALA A 50 -14.70 16.68 -11.93
CA ALA A 50 -14.38 18.07 -12.14
C ALA A 50 -14.78 18.86 -10.88
N GLY A 51 -13.81 19.54 -10.27
CA GLY A 51 -14.03 20.55 -9.24
C GLY A 51 -14.22 21.93 -9.87
N GLY A 52 -14.86 22.84 -9.13
CA GLY A 52 -15.27 24.18 -9.56
C GLY A 52 -14.32 24.90 -10.53
N MET A 53 -13.31 25.64 -10.03
CA MET A 53 -12.39 26.43 -10.86
C MET A 53 -11.41 25.58 -11.70
N GLY A 54 -11.90 24.63 -12.51
CA GLY A 54 -11.10 23.82 -13.42
C GLY A 54 -10.22 22.75 -12.77
N GLY A 55 -10.44 22.45 -11.48
CA GLY A 55 -9.70 21.41 -10.79
C GLY A 55 -10.19 20.01 -11.18
N ILE A 56 -9.32 19.00 -11.11
CA ILE A 56 -9.70 17.59 -11.21
C ILE A 56 -9.31 16.93 -9.90
N ALA A 57 -10.26 16.21 -9.29
CA ALA A 57 -10.00 15.43 -8.09
C ALA A 57 -10.23 13.95 -8.39
N VAL A 58 -9.27 13.11 -8.00
CA VAL A 58 -9.44 11.65 -8.03
C VAL A 58 -10.25 11.24 -6.80
N ILE A 59 -11.31 10.47 -6.99
CA ILE A 59 -12.22 10.07 -5.90
C ILE A 59 -12.15 8.58 -5.54
N GLY A 60 -11.40 7.80 -6.31
CA GLY A 60 -11.24 6.35 -6.12
C GLY A 60 -11.18 5.61 -7.44
N LEU A 61 -11.05 4.29 -7.37
CA LEU A 61 -11.09 3.39 -8.50
C LEU A 61 -12.54 3.16 -8.95
N ASP A 62 -12.75 2.96 -10.25
CA ASP A 62 -13.98 2.37 -10.75
C ASP A 62 -13.96 0.86 -10.50
N TYR A 63 -14.66 0.42 -9.45
CA TYR A 63 -14.69 -1.00 -9.08
C TYR A 63 -15.24 -1.91 -10.19
N THR A 64 -16.04 -1.39 -11.12
CA THR A 64 -16.46 -2.17 -12.31
C THR A 64 -15.29 -2.40 -13.25
N GLY A 65 -14.59 -1.34 -13.66
CA GLY A 65 -13.36 -1.44 -14.46
C GLY A 65 -12.26 -2.27 -13.78
N VAL A 66 -12.09 -2.13 -12.45
CA VAL A 66 -11.18 -2.97 -11.66
C VAL A 66 -11.54 -4.45 -11.77
N ARG A 67 -12.81 -4.81 -11.57
CA ARG A 67 -13.25 -6.20 -11.69
C ARG A 67 -12.96 -6.76 -13.08
N CYS A 68 -13.21 -5.98 -14.13
CA CYS A 68 -12.89 -6.38 -15.51
C CYS A 68 -11.38 -6.55 -15.73
N GLY A 69 -10.57 -5.61 -15.26
CA GLY A 69 -9.11 -5.64 -15.40
C GLY A 69 -8.47 -6.81 -14.64
N LEU A 70 -8.89 -7.07 -13.40
CA LEU A 70 -8.41 -8.21 -12.62
C LEU A 70 -8.79 -9.54 -13.28
N ALA A 71 -10.02 -9.65 -13.80
CA ALA A 71 -10.44 -10.83 -14.55
C ALA A 71 -9.61 -11.04 -15.82
N ALA A 72 -9.36 -9.98 -16.60
CA ALA A 72 -8.52 -10.03 -17.79
C ALA A 72 -7.06 -10.42 -17.48
N ALA A 73 -6.54 -10.01 -16.31
CA ALA A 73 -5.22 -10.38 -15.82
C ALA A 73 -5.15 -11.79 -15.21
N GLY A 74 -6.27 -12.53 -15.14
CA GLY A 74 -6.34 -13.85 -14.50
C GLY A 74 -6.15 -13.81 -12.97
N ILE A 75 -6.35 -12.65 -12.33
CA ILE A 75 -6.15 -12.47 -10.89
C ILE A 75 -7.45 -12.80 -10.16
N ARG A 76 -7.42 -13.87 -9.37
CA ARG A 76 -8.53 -14.21 -8.46
C ARG A 76 -8.54 -13.26 -7.26
N VAL A 77 -9.64 -12.52 -7.11
CA VAL A 77 -9.85 -11.66 -5.94
C VAL A 77 -10.15 -12.51 -4.70
N THR A 78 -9.32 -12.36 -3.67
CA THR A 78 -9.56 -12.88 -2.32
C THR A 78 -9.85 -11.72 -1.37
N PRO A 79 -10.43 -11.95 -0.18
CA PRO A 79 -10.63 -10.88 0.81
C PRO A 79 -9.34 -10.13 1.17
N ALA A 80 -8.21 -10.83 1.24
CA ALA A 80 -6.91 -10.22 1.52
C ALA A 80 -6.42 -9.31 0.37
N ILE A 81 -6.56 -9.77 -0.88
CA ILE A 81 -6.22 -8.94 -2.06
C ILE A 81 -7.15 -7.73 -2.14
N TRP A 82 -8.44 -7.91 -1.87
CA TRP A 82 -9.41 -6.82 -1.87
C TRP A 82 -9.08 -5.76 -0.81
N ALA A 83 -8.82 -6.17 0.44
CA ALA A 83 -8.41 -5.27 1.50
C ALA A 83 -7.11 -4.52 1.15
N GLY A 84 -6.13 -5.22 0.59
CA GLY A 84 -4.87 -4.60 0.14
C GLY A 84 -5.08 -3.58 -1.00
N LEU A 85 -5.94 -3.88 -1.96
CA LEU A 85 -6.35 -2.94 -3.02
C LEU A 85 -6.94 -1.66 -2.45
N GLN A 86 -7.84 -1.76 -1.45
CA GLN A 86 -8.47 -0.59 -0.82
C GLN A 86 -7.46 0.28 -0.04
N VAL A 87 -6.46 -0.35 0.60
CA VAL A 87 -5.37 0.38 1.27
C VAL A 87 -4.55 1.17 0.25
N MET A 88 -4.16 0.53 -0.86
CA MET A 88 -3.37 1.18 -1.90
C MET A 88 -4.17 2.29 -2.61
N GLU A 89 -5.45 2.05 -2.86
CA GLU A 89 -6.37 3.05 -3.40
C GLU A 89 -6.43 4.30 -2.53
N ALA A 90 -6.64 4.15 -1.22
CA ALA A 90 -6.74 5.27 -0.30
C ALA A 90 -5.46 6.13 -0.31
N GLU A 91 -4.29 5.50 -0.25
CA GLU A 91 -3.01 6.22 -0.26
C GLU A 91 -2.70 6.85 -1.61
N ALA A 92 -3.04 6.18 -2.73
CA ALA A 92 -2.89 6.75 -4.06
C ALA A 92 -3.82 7.97 -4.27
N VAL A 93 -5.07 7.90 -3.79
CA VAL A 93 -6.01 9.05 -3.83
C VAL A 93 -5.47 10.23 -3.02
N ARG A 94 -4.87 9.98 -1.85
CA ARG A 94 -4.23 11.03 -1.04
C ARG A 94 -3.05 11.65 -1.79
N ALA A 95 -2.17 10.83 -2.34
CA ALA A 95 -0.99 11.28 -3.09
C ALA A 95 -1.37 12.08 -4.35
N MET A 96 -2.28 11.58 -5.19
CA MET A 96 -2.69 12.24 -6.43
C MET A 96 -3.40 13.58 -6.21
N ASN A 97 -4.12 13.71 -5.10
CA ASN A 97 -4.79 14.97 -4.75
C ASN A 97 -3.91 15.92 -3.91
N GLY A 98 -2.62 15.61 -3.71
CA GLY A 98 -1.71 16.44 -2.93
C GLY A 98 -2.00 16.51 -1.44
N ARG A 99 -2.74 15.55 -0.88
CA ARG A 99 -3.03 15.43 0.56
C ARG A 99 -2.01 14.52 1.23
N ALA A 100 -0.74 14.93 1.23
CA ALA A 100 0.28 14.30 2.05
C ALA A 100 -0.09 14.47 3.55
N GLY A 101 0.07 13.40 4.33
CA GLY A 101 -0.18 13.41 5.78
C GLY A 101 0.84 14.20 6.56
#